data_AF-A0A5S3XLS1-F1
#
_entry.id   AF-A0A5S3XLS1-F1
#
_cell.length_a   1.000
_cell.length_b   1.000
_cell.length_c   1.000
_cell.angle_alpha   90.00
_cell.angle_beta   90.00
_cell.angle_gamma   90.00
#
_symmetry.space_group_name_H-M   'P 1'
#
loop_
_entity.id
_entity.type
_entity.pdbx_description
1 polymer ?
#
loop_
_entity_poly.entity_id
_entity_poly.type
_entity_poly.pdbx_seq_one_letter_code
_entity_poly.pdbx_strand_id
1 'polypeptide(L)'
;MNWEVINGITGIIGAIGTVASIRYITTHQKEPNDNNKIVSTYKLMSFLLACSGWVLLCFAYLWFFEPLGAFVSDSDYQKFFGIMLSFPAIVMFIFGIRLMYNGNIARD
;
A
#
# COMPACT_ATOMS: atom_id res chain seq x y z
N MET A 1 18.13 -8.30 14.42
CA MET A 1 16.65 -8.37 14.56
C MET A 1 16.18 -9.43 13.59
N ASN A 2 15.40 -10.44 13.98
CA ASN A 2 15.03 -11.52 13.06
C ASN A 2 14.15 -10.96 11.93
N TRP A 3 14.72 -10.83 10.72
CA TRP A 3 14.01 -10.35 9.52
C TRP A 3 12.79 -11.20 9.17
N GLU A 4 12.80 -12.49 9.50
CA GLU A 4 11.63 -13.37 9.42
C GLU A 4 10.44 -12.84 10.23
N VAL A 5 10.69 -12.31 11.44
CA VAL A 5 9.63 -11.77 12.31
C VAL A 5 9.05 -10.50 11.70
N ILE A 6 9.89 -9.63 11.13
CA ILE A 6 9.45 -8.38 10.49
C ILE A 6 8.61 -8.68 9.23
N ASN A 7 9.07 -9.64 8.43
CA ASN A 7 8.37 -10.10 7.23
C ASN A 7 7.01 -10.71 7.57
N GLY A 8 6.97 -11.60 8.58
CA GLY A 8 5.73 -12.19 9.07
C GLY A 8 4.72 -11.14 9.55
N ILE A 9 5.17 -10.18 10.38
CA ILE A 9 4.31 -9.10 10.88
C ILE A 9 3.78 -8.24 9.72
N THR A 10 4.64 -7.90 8.76
CA THR A 10 4.27 -7.02 7.64
C THR A 10 3.31 -7.73 6.69
N GLY A 11 3.48 -9.04 6.47
CA GLY A 11 2.52 -9.87 5.73
C GLY A 11 1.14 -9.92 6.39
N ILE A 12 1.09 -10.11 7.72
CA ILE A 12 -0.17 -10.13 8.48
C ILE A 12 -0.87 -8.76 8.42
N ILE A 13 -0.13 -7.67 8.61
CA ILE A 13 -0.68 -6.31 8.51
C ILE A 13 -1.20 -6.04 7.09
N GLY A 14 -0.47 -6.47 6.06
CA GLY A 14 -0.92 -6.42 4.67
C GLY A 14 -2.21 -7.20 4.42
N ALA A 15 -2.31 -8.42 4.94
CA ALA A 15 -3.53 -9.24 4.83
C ALA A 15 -4.74 -8.56 5.50
N ILE A 16 -4.58 -8.09 6.73
CA ILE A 16 -5.66 -7.41 7.48
C ILE A 16 -6.08 -6.13 6.76
N GLY A 17 -5.13 -5.32 6.29
CA GLY A 17 -5.39 -4.09 5.54
C GLY A 17 -6.17 -4.36 4.25
N THR A 18 -5.79 -5.40 3.51
CA THR A 18 -6.46 -5.81 2.26
C THR A 18 -7.90 -6.21 2.53
N VAL A 19 -8.14 -7.09 3.52
CA VAL A 19 -9.48 -7.56 3.87
C VAL A 19 -10.36 -6.41 4.38
N ALA A 20 -9.83 -5.54 5.24
CA ALA A 20 -10.55 -4.37 5.73
C ALA A 20 -10.94 -3.44 4.59
N SER A 21 -10.02 -3.17 3.66
CA SER A 21 -10.29 -2.30 2.52
C SER A 21 -11.29 -2.88 1.52
N ILE A 22 -11.18 -4.17 1.18
CA ILE A 22 -12.16 -4.85 0.32
C ILE A 22 -13.54 -4.79 0.96
N ARG A 23 -13.63 -5.10 2.26
CA ARG A 23 -14.90 -5.11 2.98
C ARG A 23 -15.53 -3.71 2.99
N TYR A 24 -14.76 -2.67 3.26
CA TYR A 24 -15.26 -1.31 3.26
C TYR A 24 -15.75 -0.86 1.87
N ILE A 25 -14.96 -1.12 0.82
CA ILE A 25 -15.32 -0.78 -0.58
C ILE A 25 -16.58 -1.51 -1.03
N THR A 26 -16.70 -2.80 -0.68
CA THR A 26 -17.86 -3.64 -1.04
C THR A 26 -19.12 -3.21 -0.29
N THR A 27 -19.01 -2.86 0.99
CA THR A 27 -20.16 -2.44 1.80
C THR A 27 -20.62 -1.01 1.50
N HIS A 28 -19.71 -0.09 1.13
CA HIS A 28 -20.03 1.33 0.89
C HIS A 28 -20.10 1.69 -0.60
N GLN A 29 -20.20 0.72 -1.51
CA GLN A 29 -20.27 0.93 -2.95
C GLN A 29 -21.50 1.73 -3.43
N LYS A 30 -22.46 2.03 -2.53
CA LYS A 30 -23.76 2.62 -2.86
C LYS A 30 -24.01 4.07 -2.41
N GLU A 31 -23.08 4.75 -1.77
CA GLU A 31 -23.29 6.18 -1.44
C GLU A 31 -22.17 7.05 -2.01
N PRO A 32 -22.36 7.65 -3.20
CA PRO A 32 -21.61 8.82 -3.60
C PRO A 32 -22.21 10.02 -2.84
N ASN A 33 -22.03 10.07 -1.52
CA ASN A 33 -22.39 11.28 -0.78
C ASN A 33 -21.23 12.26 -0.90
N ASP A 34 -21.28 13.04 -1.98
CA ASP A 34 -20.48 14.24 -2.22
C ASP A 34 -20.63 15.20 -1.03
N ASN A 35 -19.76 15.06 -0.04
CA ASN A 35 -19.58 16.05 1.00
C ASN A 35 -18.09 16.37 1.12
N ASN A 36 -17.64 17.29 0.26
CA ASN A 36 -16.57 18.28 0.49
C ASN A 36 -15.39 17.86 1.40
N LYS A 37 -14.87 16.64 1.25
CA LYS A 37 -13.62 16.21 1.86
C LYS A 37 -12.58 16.06 0.76
N ILE A 38 -11.52 16.88 0.86
CA ILE A 38 -10.34 16.93 -0.02
C ILE A 38 -9.75 15.53 -0.29
N VAL A 39 -9.99 14.57 0.62
CA VAL A 39 -9.74 13.14 0.44
C VAL A 39 -11.02 12.38 0.77
N SER A 40 -11.70 11.83 -0.25
CA SER A 40 -12.80 10.88 -0.02
C SER A 40 -12.26 9.62 0.67
N THR A 41 -12.94 9.16 1.72
CA THR A 41 -12.59 7.92 2.44
C THR A 41 -12.46 6.73 1.49
N TYR A 42 -13.22 6.74 0.38
CA TYR A 42 -13.11 5.76 -0.69
C TYR A 42 -11.74 5.75 -1.39
N LYS A 43 -11.17 6.93 -1.65
CA LYS A 43 -9.81 7.06 -2.24
C LYS A 43 -8.75 6.56 -1.26
N LEU A 44 -8.90 6.85 0.03
CA LEU A 44 -8.02 6.36 1.09
C LEU A 44 -8.07 4.83 1.20
N MET A 45 -9.27 4.25 1.19
CA MET A 45 -9.43 2.81 1.32
C MET A 45 -8.90 2.06 0.09
N SER A 46 -9.10 2.62 -1.11
CA SER A 46 -8.55 2.09 -2.36
C SER A 46 -7.02 2.17 -2.39
N PHE A 47 -6.45 3.26 -1.85
CA PHE A 47 -5.00 3.39 -1.67
C PHE A 47 -4.44 2.36 -0.70
N LEU A 48 -5.09 2.20 0.47
CA LEU A 48 -4.76 1.16 1.45
C LEU A 48 -4.83 -0.23 0.82
N LEU A 49 -5.85 -0.50 0.00
CA LEU A 49 -5.98 -1.77 -0.71
C LEU A 49 -4.83 -2.00 -1.70
N ALA A 50 -4.49 -1.00 -2.50
CA ALA A 50 -3.40 -1.12 -3.47
C ALA A 50 -2.04 -1.32 -2.77
N CYS A 51 -1.78 -0.60 -1.67
CA CYS A 51 -0.55 -0.76 -0.90
C CYS A 51 -0.46 -2.12 -0.21
N SER A 52 -1.54 -2.54 0.43
CA SER A 52 -1.58 -3.84 1.12
C SER A 52 -1.53 -5.02 0.15
N GLY A 53 -2.19 -4.91 -1.01
CA GLY A 53 -2.08 -5.86 -2.11
C GLY A 53 -0.68 -5.94 -2.70
N TRP A 54 0.00 -4.80 -2.89
CA TRP A 54 1.40 -4.76 -3.34
C TRP A 54 2.32 -5.49 -2.37
N VAL A 55 2.18 -5.21 -1.07
CA VAL A 55 2.91 -5.87 0.01
C VAL A 55 2.71 -7.39 -0.01
N LEU A 56 1.46 -7.85 -0.12
CA LEU A 56 1.14 -9.28 -0.24
C LEU A 56 1.74 -9.91 -1.48
N LEU A 57 1.76 -9.19 -2.61
CA LEU A 57 2.31 -9.67 -3.86
C LEU A 57 3.84 -9.78 -3.78
N CYS A 58 4.51 -8.84 -3.12
CA CYS A 58 5.94 -8.94 -2.81
C CYS A 58 6.25 -10.14 -1.91
N PHE A 59 5.43 -10.42 -0.89
CA PHE A 59 5.59 -11.61 -0.06
C PHE A 59 5.28 -12.91 -0.80
N ALA A 60 4.26 -12.92 -1.65
CA ALA A 60 3.96 -14.07 -2.50
C ALA A 60 5.11 -14.34 -3.47
N TYR A 61 5.73 -13.30 -4.04
CA TYR A 61 6.92 -13.43 -4.88
C TYR A 61 8.08 -14.07 -4.12
N LEU A 62 8.39 -13.60 -2.91
CA LEU A 62 9.42 -14.24 -2.07
C LEU A 62 9.07 -15.71 -1.79
N TRP A 63 7.81 -16.01 -1.49
CA TRP A 63 7.37 -17.38 -1.19
C TRP A 63 7.48 -18.32 -2.40
N PHE A 64 7.19 -17.82 -3.61
CA PHE A 64 7.26 -18.62 -4.85
C PHE A 64 8.68 -18.79 -5.37
N PHE A 65 9.52 -17.75 -5.28
CA PHE A 65 10.86 -17.75 -5.88
C PHE A 65 11.97 -18.13 -4.89
N GLU A 66 11.74 -18.01 -3.57
CA GLU A 66 12.68 -18.43 -2.52
C GLU A 66 12.01 -19.36 -1.50
N PRO A 67 11.56 -20.57 -1.89
CA PRO A 67 10.83 -21.47 -1.00
C PRO A 67 11.69 -22.04 0.14
N LEU A 68 13.03 -21.93 0.07
CA LEU A 68 13.96 -22.56 1.02
C LEU A 68 15.23 -21.71 1.20
N GLY A 69 15.18 -20.74 2.12
CA GLY A 69 16.30 -20.37 2.99
C GLY A 69 17.67 -20.13 2.33
N ALA A 70 17.75 -19.32 1.27
CA ALA A 70 19.00 -18.66 0.99
C ALA A 70 19.30 -17.71 2.16
N PHE A 71 20.50 -17.73 2.70
CA PHE A 71 20.99 -16.72 3.65
C PHE A 71 21.05 -15.37 2.90
N VAL A 72 19.91 -14.72 2.75
CA VAL A 72 19.80 -13.41 2.12
C VAL A 72 20.55 -12.43 3.03
N SER A 73 21.61 -11.84 2.49
CA SER A 73 22.40 -10.82 3.19
C SER A 73 21.48 -9.68 3.64
N ASP A 74 21.76 -9.06 4.79
CA ASP A 74 21.04 -7.87 5.27
C ASP A 74 20.91 -6.78 4.17
N SER A 75 21.90 -6.69 3.28
CA SER A 75 21.90 -5.75 2.16
C SER A 75 20.83 -6.03 1.09
N ASP A 76 20.46 -7.28 0.86
CA ASP A 76 19.45 -7.67 -0.12
C ASP A 76 18.04 -7.53 0.46
N TYR A 77 17.87 -7.75 1.77
CA TYR A 77 16.65 -7.36 2.48
C TYR A 77 16.39 -5.86 2.42
N GLN A 78 17.42 -5.03 2.58
CA GLN A 78 17.28 -3.58 2.49
C GLN A 78 16.79 -3.14 1.10
N LYS A 79 17.31 -3.75 0.02
CA LYS A 79 16.83 -3.50 -1.35
C LYS A 79 15.39 -3.96 -1.54
N PHE A 80 15.03 -5.13 -1.01
CA PHE A 80 13.67 -5.66 -1.08
C PHE A 80 12.67 -4.74 -0.38
N PHE A 81 12.96 -4.28 0.83
CA PHE A 81 12.15 -3.27 1.52
C PHE A 81 12.06 -1.95 0.74
N GLY A 82 13.14 -1.57 0.04
CA GLY A 82 13.12 -0.43 -0.88
C GLY A 82 12.07 -0.59 -2.00
N ILE A 83 12.00 -1.77 -2.63
CA ILE A 83 11.02 -2.09 -3.68
C ILE A 83 9.59 -2.16 -3.11
N MET A 84 9.47 -2.70 -1.91
CA MET A 84 8.19 -2.80 -1.22
C MET A 84 7.62 -1.41 -0.88
N LEU A 85 8.47 -0.47 -0.48
CA LEU A 85 8.10 0.90 -0.13
C LEU A 85 8.01 1.86 -1.33
N SER A 86 8.65 1.54 -2.46
CA SER A 86 8.66 2.42 -3.63
C SER A 86 7.26 2.64 -4.20
N PHE A 87 6.43 1.61 -4.25
CA PHE A 87 5.08 1.72 -4.80
C PHE A 87 4.18 2.65 -3.97
N PRO A 88 4.02 2.47 -2.64
CA PRO A 88 3.32 3.45 -1.80
C PRO A 88 3.88 4.87 -1.92
N ALA A 89 5.21 5.02 -1.97
CA ALA A 89 5.86 6.32 -2.08
C ALA A 89 5.53 7.04 -3.40
N ILE A 90 5.58 6.33 -4.53
CA ILE A 90 5.23 6.87 -5.86
C ILE A 90 3.76 7.31 -5.88
N VAL A 91 2.86 6.49 -5.35
CA VAL A 91 1.43 6.82 -5.34
C VAL A 91 1.15 8.03 -4.45
N MET A 92 1.78 8.12 -3.27
CA MET A 92 1.72 9.31 -2.41
C MET A 92 2.29 10.55 -3.08
N PHE A 93 3.40 10.42 -3.80
CA PHE A 93 4.03 11.51 -4.53
C PHE A 93 3.13 12.05 -5.65
N ILE A 94 2.53 11.17 -6.46
CA ILE A 94 1.58 11.55 -7.50
C ILE A 94 0.33 12.21 -6.88
N PHE A 95 -0.15 11.70 -5.75
CA PHE A 95 -1.27 12.31 -5.04
C PHE A 95 -0.93 13.72 -4.54
N GLY A 96 0.26 13.90 -3.98
CA GLY A 96 0.77 15.21 -3.55
C GLY A 96 0.90 16.21 -4.71
N ILE A 97 1.43 15.78 -5.87
CA ILE A 97 1.49 16.60 -7.08
C ILE A 97 0.10 17.03 -7.53
N ARG A 98 -0.86 16.08 -7.58
CA ARG A 98 -2.25 16.40 -7.97
C ARG A 98 -2.88 17.42 -7.03
N LEU A 99 -2.64 17.31 -5.72
CA LEU A 99 -3.16 18.25 -4.74
C LEU A 99 -2.58 19.66 -4.91
N MET A 100 -1.27 19.76 -5.17
CA MET A 100 -0.61 21.03 -5.48
C MET A 100 -1.11 21.65 -6.80
N TYR A 101 -1.31 20.83 -7.84
CA TYR A 101 -1.81 21.30 -9.14
C TYR A 101 -3.27 21.77 -9.07
N ASN A 102 -4.15 21.05 -8.35
CA ASN A 102 -5.53 21.47 -8.15
C ASN A 102 -5.64 22.76 -7.30
N GLY A 103 -4.71 22.98 -6.38
CA GLY A 103 -4.63 24.21 -5.58
C GLY A 103 -4.30 25.47 -6.40
N ASN A 104 -3.65 25.32 -7.56
CA ASN A 104 -3.35 26.43 -8.47
C ASN A 104 -4.53 26.81 -9.39
N ILE A 105 -5.55 25.96 -9.54
CA ILE A 105 -6.73 26.26 -10.37
C ILE A 105 -7.81 27.00 -9.55
N ALA A 106 -7.77 26.95 -8.22
CA ALA A 106 -8.71 27.64 -7.33
C ALA A 106 -8.31 29.09 -7.01
N ARG A 107 -7.35 29.67 -7.75
CA ARG A 107 -6.74 30.97 -7.45
C ARG A 107 -6.88 32.04 -8.55
N ASP A 108 -7.70 31.77 -9.55
CA ASP A 108 -8.23 32.76 -10.51
C ASP A 108 -9.75 32.89 -10.33
#